data_AF-A0A7X5N4U5-F1
#
_entry.id   AF-A0A7X5N4U5-F1
#
_cell.length_a   1.000
_cell.length_b   1.000
_cell.length_c   1.000
_cell.angle_alpha   90.00
_cell.angle_beta   90.00
_cell.angle_gamma   90.00
#
_symmetry.space_group_name_H-M   'P 1'
#
loop_
_entity.id
_entity.type
_entity.pdbx_description
1 polymer ?
#
loop_
_entity_poly.entity_id
_entity_poly.type
_entity_poly.pdbx_seq_one_letter_code
_entity_poly.pdbx_strand_id
1 'polypeptide(L)'
;AGGNSKAATLLLQDSGREVRAGDRIVAVEAQPYDLQFIPHPPSEQALQTELRVLAISDAFIVGGTRDVIAISGGAREGINNGTVFS
;
A
#
# COMPACT_ATOMS: atom_id res chain seq x y z
N ALA A 1 33.77 -5.26 -23.29
CA ALA A 1 32.49 -5.03 -24.00
C ALA A 1 31.74 -3.91 -23.27
N GLY A 2 31.82 -2.68 -23.77
CA GLY A 2 31.14 -1.52 -23.19
C GLY A 2 29.72 -1.43 -23.76
N GLY A 3 28.74 -1.96 -23.02
CA GLY A 3 27.33 -1.74 -23.32
C GLY A 3 26.89 -0.42 -22.72
N ASN A 4 26.23 0.43 -23.51
CA ASN A 4 25.60 1.68 -23.04
C ASN A 4 24.53 1.38 -21.97
N SER A 5 24.92 1.27 -20.71
CA SER A 5 24.00 1.29 -19.59
C SER A 5 23.51 2.73 -19.40
N LYS A 6 22.21 2.94 -19.61
CA LYS A 6 21.58 4.21 -19.24
C LYS A 6 21.55 4.27 -17.71
N ALA A 7 22.36 5.14 -17.14
CA ALA A 7 22.40 5.41 -15.71
C ALA A 7 21.78 6.79 -15.43
N ALA A 8 21.17 6.92 -14.26
CA ALA A 8 20.70 8.18 -13.72
C ALA A 8 21.14 8.29 -12.26
N THR A 9 21.45 9.51 -11.83
CA THR A 9 21.73 9.82 -10.42
C THR A 9 20.48 10.43 -9.82
N LEU A 10 20.02 9.89 -8.70
CA LEU A 10 18.84 10.36 -7.98
C LEU A 10 19.24 10.88 -6.61
N LEU A 11 18.58 11.95 -6.17
CA LEU A 11 18.66 12.41 -4.80
C LEU A 11 17.64 11.63 -3.97
N LEU A 12 18.11 10.96 -2.91
CA LEU A 12 17.20 10.35 -1.94
C LEU A 12 16.60 11.46 -1.07
N GLN A 13 15.28 11.54 -1.06
CA GLN A 13 14.55 12.38 -0.10
C GLN A 13 14.39 11.62 1.22
N ASP A 14 14.39 12.35 2.32
CA ASP A 14 14.25 11.75 3.65
C ASP A 14 12.97 10.91 3.74
N SER A 15 13.14 9.69 4.26
CA SER A 15 12.04 8.75 4.46
C SER A 15 12.41 7.82 5.63
N GLY A 16 11.40 7.25 6.29
CA GLY A 16 11.62 6.29 7.38
C GLY A 16 12.15 4.92 6.95
N ARG A 17 12.66 4.76 5.72
CA ARG A 17 13.12 3.48 5.15
C ARG A 17 14.50 3.61 4.51
N GLU A 18 15.31 2.56 4.65
CA GLU A 18 16.64 2.45 4.04
C GLU A 18 16.53 1.99 2.58
N VAL A 19 17.39 2.50 1.70
CA VAL A 19 17.55 2.05 0.30
C VAL A 19 18.91 1.38 0.16
N ARG A 20 18.92 0.17 -0.40
CA ARG A 20 20.12 -0.68 -0.56
C ARG A 20 20.41 -0.98 -2.02
N ALA A 21 21.67 -1.34 -2.29
CA ALA A 21 22.08 -1.78 -3.62
C ALA A 21 21.30 -3.06 -4.01
N GLY A 22 20.65 -3.04 -5.17
CA GLY A 22 19.79 -4.12 -5.65
C GLY A 22 18.30 -3.84 -5.52
N ASP A 23 17.89 -2.78 -4.80
CA ASP A 23 16.49 -2.39 -4.71
C ASP A 23 15.91 -1.98 -6.06
N ARG A 24 14.62 -2.27 -6.25
CA ARG A 24 13.91 -1.96 -7.50
C ARG A 24 13.40 -0.52 -7.47
N ILE A 25 13.80 0.26 -8.47
CA ILE A 25 13.26 1.61 -8.70
C ILE A 25 11.98 1.49 -9.52
N VAL A 26 10.92 2.13 -9.05
CA VAL A 26 9.64 2.30 -9.73
C VAL A 26 9.36 3.78 -9.92
N ALA A 27 8.66 4.14 -11.01
CA ALA A 27 8.25 5.51 -11.24
C ALA A 27 7.27 5.96 -10.15
N VAL A 28 7.37 7.22 -9.73
CA VAL A 28 6.42 7.78 -8.78
C VAL A 28 5.07 7.96 -9.47
N GLU A 29 4.07 7.21 -8.99
CA GLU A 29 2.66 7.43 -9.30
C GLU A 29 2.02 8.09 -8.10
N ALA A 30 2.10 9.42 -8.03
CA ALA A 30 1.49 10.17 -6.94
C ALA A 30 -0.03 10.03 -7.01
N GLN A 31 -0.58 9.13 -6.19
CA GLN A 31 -2.00 9.07 -5.89
C GLN A 31 -2.22 9.81 -4.57
N PRO A 32 -2.71 11.06 -4.59
CA PRO A 32 -2.97 11.80 -3.37
C PRO A 32 -3.98 11.02 -2.54
N TYR A 33 -3.60 10.70 -1.30
CA TYR A 33 -4.55 10.07 -0.39
C TYR A 33 -5.50 11.13 0.12
N ASP A 34 -6.80 10.86 0.07
CA ASP A 34 -7.79 11.74 0.65
C ASP A 34 -7.74 11.63 2.18
N LEU A 35 -7.28 12.70 2.83
CA LEU A 35 -7.17 12.77 4.29
C LEU A 35 -8.53 13.02 4.96
N GLN A 36 -9.58 13.32 4.19
CA GLN A 36 -10.92 13.56 4.68
C GLN A 36 -11.77 12.29 4.57
N PHE A 37 -11.38 11.22 5.28
CA PHE A 37 -12.20 10.01 5.36
C PHE A 37 -13.18 10.08 6.53
N ILE A 38 -14.45 9.82 6.25
CA ILE A 38 -15.49 9.67 7.27
C ILE A 38 -15.72 8.17 7.45
N PRO A 39 -15.50 7.60 8.65
CA PRO A 39 -15.76 6.20 8.90
C PRO A 39 -17.21 5.81 8.57
N HIS A 40 -17.40 4.75 7.79
CA HIS A 40 -18.70 4.23 7.42
C HIS A 40 -18.68 2.70 7.30
N PRO A 41 -19.84 2.02 7.40
CA PRO A 41 -19.91 0.58 7.23
C PRO A 41 -19.54 0.14 5.80
N PRO A 42 -19.16 -1.13 5.60
CA PRO A 42 -18.88 -1.67 4.29
C PRO A 42 -20.14 -1.75 3.44
N SER A 43 -19.97 -1.68 2.11
CA SER A 43 -21.07 -1.91 1.18
C SER A 43 -21.56 -3.37 1.24
N GLU A 44 -22.78 -3.62 0.78
CA GLU A 44 -23.34 -4.97 0.64
C GLU A 44 -22.43 -5.90 -0.19
N GLN A 45 -21.82 -5.36 -1.25
CA GLN A 45 -20.88 -6.11 -2.08
C GLN A 45 -19.60 -6.48 -1.31
N ALA A 46 -19.08 -5.56 -0.50
CA ALA A 46 -17.90 -5.81 0.32
C ALA A 46 -18.19 -6.87 1.40
N LEU A 47 -19.40 -6.88 1.98
CA LEU A 47 -19.83 -7.89 2.96
C LEU A 47 -19.97 -9.30 2.37
N GLN A 48 -20.32 -9.40 1.10
CA GLN A 48 -20.42 -10.69 0.39
C GLN A 48 -19.06 -11.21 -0.10
N THR A 49 -18.00 -10.39 0.01
CA THR A 49 -16.65 -10.76 -0.40
C THR A 49 -15.93 -11.48 0.74
N GLU A 50 -15.35 -12.65 0.47
CA GLU A 50 -14.49 -13.35 1.42
C GLU A 50 -13.11 -12.67 1.55
N LEU A 51 -13.08 -11.49 2.18
CA LEU A 51 -11.85 -10.71 2.37
C LEU A 51 -10.90 -11.40 3.34
N ARG A 52 -9.60 -11.34 3.02
CA ARG A 52 -8.51 -11.84 3.87
C ARG A 52 -7.42 -10.80 3.99
N VAL A 53 -6.78 -10.77 5.16
CA VAL A 53 -5.51 -10.07 5.35
C VAL A 53 -4.42 -10.88 4.64
N LEU A 54 -3.73 -10.25 3.69
CA LEU A 54 -2.69 -10.88 2.87
C LEU A 54 -1.29 -10.62 3.42
N ALA A 55 -1.07 -9.43 3.97
CA ALA A 55 0.21 -9.00 4.50
C ALA A 55 0.02 -7.90 5.54
N ILE A 56 1.00 -7.78 6.43
CA ILE A 56 1.11 -6.72 7.43
C ILE A 56 2.43 -6.01 7.15
N SER A 57 2.40 -4.69 7.06
CA SER A 57 3.62 -3.90 6.90
C SER A 57 4.47 -4.05 8.15
N ASP A 58 5.76 -4.35 7.96
CA ASP A 58 6.76 -4.40 9.02
C ASP A 58 6.51 -5.44 10.14
N ALA A 59 5.60 -6.40 9.92
CA ALA A 59 5.29 -7.50 10.84
C ALA A 59 5.10 -8.84 10.11
N PHE A 60 5.26 -9.96 10.84
CA PHE A 60 5.23 -11.29 10.23
C PHE A 60 3.83 -11.92 10.20
N ILE A 61 3.12 -11.97 11.33
CA ILE A 61 1.83 -12.69 11.44
C ILE A 61 0.78 -11.99 12.31
N VAL A 62 1.15 -10.98 13.11
CA VAL A 62 0.23 -10.26 14.02
C VAL A 62 0.51 -8.77 13.90
N GLY A 63 -0.56 -7.97 13.83
CA GLY A 63 -0.51 -6.51 13.78
C GLY A 63 -1.19 -5.85 14.97
N GLY A 64 -0.77 -4.63 15.30
CA GLY A 64 -1.33 -3.77 16.33
C GLY A 64 -2.37 -2.77 15.82
N THR A 65 -2.81 -1.87 16.72
CA THR A 65 -3.96 -0.95 16.54
C THR A 65 -3.78 0.10 15.42
N ARG A 66 -2.61 0.18 14.78
CA ARG A 66 -2.31 1.18 13.74
C ARG A 66 -1.42 0.63 12.63
N ASP A 67 -1.34 -0.69 12.53
CA ASP A 67 -0.49 -1.31 11.53
C ASP A 67 -1.18 -1.27 10.17
N VAL A 68 -0.38 -1.04 9.13
CA VAL A 68 -0.87 -0.98 7.76
C VAL A 68 -0.92 -2.38 7.19
N ILE A 69 -2.11 -2.81 6.79
CA ILE A 69 -2.35 -4.14 6.21
C ILE A 69 -2.70 -4.06 4.73
N ALA A 70 -2.42 -5.14 4.01
CA ALA A 70 -2.97 -5.40 2.69
C ALA A 70 -4.11 -6.41 2.80
N ILE A 71 -5.24 -6.14 2.14
CA ILE A 71 -6.40 -7.02 2.08
C ILE A 71 -6.64 -7.53 0.66
N SER A 72 -7.35 -8.64 0.51
CA SER A 72 -7.60 -9.31 -0.77
C SER A 72 -8.65 -8.65 -1.68
N GLY A 73 -9.07 -7.42 -1.39
CA GLY A 73 -10.07 -6.68 -2.16
C GLY A 73 -9.83 -5.17 -2.13
N GLY A 74 -10.59 -4.44 -2.94
CA GLY A 74 -10.50 -3.00 -3.07
C GLY A 74 -11.75 -2.39 -3.71
N ALA A 75 -11.57 -1.35 -4.50
CA ALA A 75 -12.69 -0.59 -5.09
C ALA A 75 -13.64 -1.44 -5.95
N ARG A 76 -13.16 -2.52 -6.58
CA ARG A 76 -14.00 -3.43 -7.37
C ARG A 76 -15.01 -4.21 -6.53
N GLU A 77 -14.66 -4.46 -5.28
CA GLU A 77 -15.47 -5.14 -4.27
C GLU A 77 -16.30 -4.12 -3.45
N GLY A 78 -16.31 -2.84 -3.85
CA GLY A 78 -17.06 -1.80 -3.17
C GLY A 78 -16.39 -1.26 -1.91
N ILE A 79 -15.06 -1.41 -1.79
CA ILE A 79 -14.26 -0.87 -0.69
C ILE A 79 -13.67 0.49 -1.12
N ASN A 80 -13.96 1.53 -0.33
CA ASN A 80 -13.45 2.87 -0.57
C ASN A 80 -12.92 3.51 0.73
N ASN A 81 -12.33 4.69 0.61
CA ASN A 81 -11.75 5.40 1.74
C ASN A 81 -12.81 5.69 2.82
N GLY A 82 -12.56 5.28 4.06
CA GLY A 82 -13.51 5.39 5.17
C GLY A 82 -14.29 4.10 5.47
N THR A 83 -14.22 3.07 4.62
CA THR A 83 -14.82 1.75 4.92
C THR A 83 -14.18 1.12 6.17
N VAL A 84 -14.99 0.68 7.14
CA VAL A 84 -14.53 0.02 8.37
C VAL A 84 -15.07 -1.42 8.44
N PHE A 85 -14.20 -2.39 8.74
CA PHE A 85 -14.56 -3.79 9.01
C PHE A 85 -14.35 -4.11 10.50
N SER A 86 -15.04 -5.14 10.99
CA SER A 86 -14.93 -5.66 12.38
C SER A 86 -14.66 -7.16 12.40
#